data_AF-A0A352NS58-F1
#
_entry.id   AF-A0A352NS58-F1
#
_cell.length_a   1.000
_cell.length_b   1.000
_cell.length_c   1.000
_cell.angle_alpha   90.00
_cell.angle_beta   90.00
_cell.angle_gamma   90.00
#
_symmetry.space_group_name_H-M   'P 1'
#
loop_
_entity.id
_entity.type
_entity.pdbx_description
1 polymer ?
#
loop_
_entity_poly.entity_id
_entity_poly.type
_entity_poly.pdbx_seq_one_letter_code
_entity_poly.pdbx_strand_id
1 'polypeptide(L)'
;MKNILKYIPGFRTGEKSKMLIAAAYYVTCSIALIPNWGLFLLFFAAPFVLFNGMSAFKDKSKMYAAVCIIAFMVMCLGRFIVSLGK
;
A
#
# COMPACT_ATOMS: atom_id res chain seq x y z
N MET A 1 -1.97 20.04 -10.58
CA MET A 1 -1.58 18.79 -9.90
C MET A 1 -1.85 17.61 -10.83
N LYS A 2 -0.83 17.06 -11.49
CA LYS A 2 -0.96 15.81 -12.26
C LYS A 2 -1.41 14.72 -11.29
N ASN A 3 -2.54 14.05 -11.59
CA ASN A 3 -3.29 13.16 -10.70
C ASN A 3 -2.43 12.16 -9.90
N ILE A 4 -1.97 12.56 -8.71
CA ILE A 4 -1.20 11.71 -7.78
C ILE A 4 -1.99 10.45 -7.39
N LEU A 5 -3.32 10.56 -7.40
CA LEU A 5 -4.27 9.46 -7.19
C LEU A 5 -4.05 8.28 -8.15
N LYS A 6 -3.46 8.50 -9.34
CA LYS A 6 -3.16 7.42 -10.28
C LYS A 6 -2.08 6.45 -9.78
N TYR A 7 -1.26 6.86 -8.80
CA TYR A 7 -0.23 6.00 -8.23
C TYR A 7 -0.74 5.17 -7.04
N ILE A 8 -1.81 5.64 -6.38
CA ILE A 8 -2.40 4.98 -5.21
C ILE A 8 -3.26 3.79 -5.66
N PRO A 9 -2.94 2.56 -5.25
CA PRO A 9 -3.78 1.40 -5.52
C PRO A 9 -5.22 1.65 -5.03
N GLY A 10 -6.20 1.25 -5.85
CA GLY A 10 -7.62 1.52 -5.61
C GLY A 10 -8.13 2.85 -6.19
N PHE A 11 -7.26 3.85 -6.38
CA PHE A 11 -7.62 5.13 -7.01
C PHE A 11 -7.26 5.22 -8.51
N ARG A 12 -6.45 4.28 -9.00
CA ARG A 12 -5.89 4.29 -10.36
C ARG A 12 -6.94 4.36 -11.47
N THR A 13 -8.08 3.70 -11.28
CA THR A 13 -9.12 3.56 -12.31
C THR A 13 -10.07 4.76 -12.37
N GLY A 14 -10.09 5.63 -11.36
CA GLY A 14 -11.06 6.73 -11.25
C GLY A 14 -12.51 6.28 -11.02
N GLU A 15 -12.74 4.97 -10.83
CA GLU A 15 -14.07 4.41 -10.61
C GLU A 15 -14.50 4.67 -9.16
N LYS A 16 -15.64 5.33 -8.98
CA LYS A 16 -16.05 5.92 -7.69
C LYS A 16 -16.20 4.88 -6.59
N SER A 17 -16.72 3.69 -6.90
CA SER A 17 -16.96 2.63 -5.91
C SER A 17 -15.62 2.07 -5.39
N LYS A 18 -14.69 1.74 -6.30
CA LYS A 18 -13.32 1.32 -5.93
C LYS A 18 -12.57 2.39 -5.14
N MET A 19 -12.72 3.66 -5.52
CA MET A 19 -12.12 4.78 -4.79
C MET A 19 -12.69 4.92 -3.37
N LEU A 20 -13.99 4.75 -3.19
CA LEU A 20 -14.63 4.79 -1.86
C LEU A 20 -14.14 3.65 -0.96
N ILE A 21 -14.06 2.43 -1.50
CA ILE A 21 -13.52 1.27 -0.77
C ILE A 21 -12.05 1.49 -0.41
N ALA A 22 -11.25 2.00 -1.35
CA ALA A 22 -9.85 2.30 -1.11
C ALA A 22 -9.68 3.41 -0.05
N ALA A 23 -10.50 4.47 -0.11
CA ALA A 23 -10.50 5.54 0.88
C ALA A 23 -10.81 4.98 2.28
N ALA A 24 -11.87 4.19 2.42
CA ALA A 24 -12.21 3.53 3.69
C ALA A 24 -11.05 2.66 4.20
N TYR A 25 -10.40 1.91 3.32
CA TYR A 25 -9.24 1.10 3.67
C TYR A 25 -8.06 1.94 4.19
N TYR A 26 -7.66 3.01 3.50
CA TYR A 26 -6.53 3.84 3.93
C TYR A 26 -6.84 4.66 5.19
N VAL A 27 -8.11 5.06 5.40
CA VAL A 27 -8.55 5.66 6.66
C VAL A 27 -8.42 4.65 7.80
N THR A 28 -8.89 3.41 7.60
CA THR A 28 -8.73 2.34 8.61
C THR A 28 -7.26 2.03 8.90
N CYS A 29 -6.40 2.02 7.88
CA CYS A 29 -4.95 1.92 8.10
C CYS A 29 -4.45 3.05 8.99
N SER A 30 -4.91 4.29 8.78
CA SER A 30 -4.49 5.45 9.57
C SER A 30 -4.87 5.31 11.06
N ILE A 31 -5.96 4.60 11.39
CA ILE A 31 -6.33 4.31 12.79
C ILE A 31 -5.29 3.40 13.47
N ALA A 32 -4.62 2.52 12.72
CA ALA A 32 -3.57 1.64 13.23
C ALA A 32 -2.33 2.39 13.76
N LEU A 33 -2.22 3.69 13.48
CA LEU A 33 -1.19 4.56 14.04
C LEU A 33 -1.25 4.65 15.57
N ILE A 34 -2.46 4.60 16.15
CA ILE A 34 -2.68 4.78 17.60
C ILE A 34 -2.02 3.66 18.40
N PRO A 35 -2.28 2.36 18.13
CA PRO A 35 -1.66 1.30 18.90
C PRO A 35 -0.19 1.05 18.53
N ASN A 36 0.19 1.13 17.26
CA ASN A 36 1.54 0.82 16.81
C ASN A 36 1.82 1.31 15.38
N TRP A 37 2.77 2.23 15.19
CA TRP A 37 3.14 2.75 13.86
C TRP A 37 3.61 1.65 12.89
N GLY A 38 4.21 0.57 13.38
CA GLY A 38 4.58 -0.59 12.56
C GLY A 38 3.37 -1.34 11.98
N LEU A 39 2.25 -1.38 12.70
CA LEU A 39 1.00 -1.99 12.22
C LEU A 39 0.41 -1.17 11.06
N PHE A 40 0.48 0.16 11.16
CA PHE A 40 0.14 1.05 10.06
C PHE A 40 0.99 0.78 8.82
N LEU A 41 2.32 0.76 8.95
CA LEU A 41 3.22 0.51 7.81
C LEU A 41 2.93 -0.84 7.14
N LEU A 42 2.67 -1.87 7.94
CA LEU A 42 2.36 -3.21 7.46
C LEU A 42 1.10 -3.22 6.57
N PHE A 43 -0.01 -2.66 7.07
CA PHE A 43 -1.27 -2.65 6.33
C PHE A 43 -1.28 -1.63 5.19
N PHE A 44 -0.71 -0.44 5.40
CA PHE A 44 -0.68 0.61 4.38
C PHE A 44 0.09 0.17 3.13
N ALA A 45 1.20 -0.56 3.30
CA ALA A 45 2.02 -1.01 2.17
C ALA A 45 1.47 -2.27 1.46
N ALA A 46 0.58 -3.04 2.10
CA ALA A 46 0.01 -4.28 1.54
C ALA A 46 -0.62 -4.12 0.14
N PRO A 47 -1.52 -3.16 -0.13
CA PRO A 47 -2.08 -2.99 -1.46
C PRO A 47 -1.01 -2.59 -2.50
N PHE A 48 0.05 -1.89 -2.10
CA PHE A 48 1.14 -1.57 -3.01
C PHE A 48 1.92 -2.83 -3.41
N VAL A 49 2.16 -3.76 -2.49
CA VAL A 49 2.78 -5.06 -2.83
C VAL A 49 1.88 -5.86 -3.76
N LEU A 50 0.60 -6.04 -3.39
CA LEU A 50 -0.32 -6.88 -4.16
C LEU A 50 -0.57 -6.33 -5.56
N PHE A 51 -1.00 -5.07 -5.67
CA PHE A 51 -1.40 -4.51 -6.97
C PHE A 51 -0.20 -4.19 -7.87
N ASN A 52 0.92 -3.71 -7.33
CA ASN A 52 2.12 -3.53 -8.17
C ASN A 52 2.80 -4.85 -8.49
N GLY A 53 2.76 -5.85 -7.59
CA GLY A 53 3.22 -7.20 -7.89
C GLY A 53 2.46 -7.80 -9.06
N MET A 54 1.12 -7.80 -9.00
CA MET A 54 0.27 -8.29 -10.10
C MET A 54 0.56 -7.55 -11.41
N SER A 55 0.66 -6.21 -11.40
CA SER A 55 1.01 -5.43 -12.59
C SER A 55 2.44 -5.68 -13.07
N ALA A 56 3.40 -5.94 -12.19
CA ALA A 56 4.77 -6.28 -12.56
C ALA A 56 4.83 -7.60 -13.33
N PHE A 57 4.08 -8.63 -12.88
CA PHE A 57 4.00 -9.91 -13.59
C PHE A 57 3.21 -9.80 -14.89
N LYS A 58 2.06 -9.13 -14.86
CA LYS A 58 1.17 -8.99 -16.02
C LYS A 58 1.81 -8.17 -17.13
N ASP A 59 2.35 -7.00 -16.79
CA ASP A 59 2.84 -6.02 -17.76
C ASP A 59 4.36 -6.12 -17.97
N LYS A 60 5.05 -7.02 -17.24
CA LYS A 60 6.52 -7.16 -17.22
C LYS A 60 7.26 -5.85 -16.98
N SER A 61 6.64 -4.93 -16.23
CA SER A 61 7.14 -3.58 -16.01
C SER A 61 8.12 -3.52 -14.84
N LYS A 62 9.34 -3.07 -15.11
CA LYS A 62 10.38 -2.83 -14.09
C LYS A 62 9.95 -1.77 -13.06
N MET A 63 9.13 -0.79 -13.46
CA MET A 63 8.65 0.25 -12.56
C MET A 63 7.71 -0.34 -11.50
N TYR A 64 6.74 -1.16 -11.91
CA TYR A 64 5.84 -1.83 -10.96
C TYR A 64 6.60 -2.80 -10.05
N ALA A 65 7.59 -3.52 -10.59
CA ALA A 65 8.45 -4.39 -9.80
C ALA A 65 9.22 -3.60 -8.72
N ALA A 66 9.82 -2.46 -9.08
CA ALA A 66 10.53 -1.60 -8.13
C ALA A 66 9.60 -1.09 -7.01
N VAL A 67 8.41 -0.60 -7.35
CA VAL A 67 7.43 -0.15 -6.35
C VAL A 67 6.98 -1.32 -5.44
N CYS A 68 6.79 -2.51 -6.00
CA CYS A 68 6.45 -3.71 -5.24
C CYS A 68 7.56 -4.06 -4.22
N ILE A 69 8.82 -4.08 -4.66
CA ILE A 69 9.97 -4.37 -3.79
C ILE A 69 10.09 -3.33 -2.67
N ILE A 70 9.96 -2.03 -3.00
CA ILE A 70 9.98 -0.96 -1.99
C ILE A 70 8.84 -1.14 -0.98
N ALA A 71 7.62 -1.38 -1.46
CA ALA A 71 6.46 -1.62 -0.59
C ALA A 71 6.65 -2.86 0.29
N PHE A 72 7.26 -3.92 -0.25
CA PHE A 72 7.56 -5.13 0.50
C PHE A 72 8.59 -4.86 1.61
N MET A 73 9.64 -4.09 1.33
CA MET A 73 10.59 -3.66 2.36
C MET A 73 9.93 -2.83 3.46
N VAL A 74 9.00 -1.93 3.10
CA VAL A 74 8.20 -1.16 4.08
C VAL A 74 7.31 -2.09 4.93
N MET A 75 6.69 -3.10 4.33
CA MET A 75 5.92 -4.10 5.09
C MET A 75 6.81 -4.88 6.07
N CYS A 76 7.99 -5.33 5.63
CA CYS A 76 8.95 -6.02 6.49
C CYS A 76 9.40 -5.14 7.66
N LEU A 77 9.69 -3.85 7.39
CA LEU A 77 10.02 -2.87 8.42
C LEU A 77 8.87 -2.69 9.42
N GLY A 78 7.64 -2.55 8.93
CA GLY A 78 6.45 -2.48 9.78
C GLY A 78 6.33 -3.70 10.70
N ARG A 79 6.51 -4.91 10.15
CA ARG A 79 6.47 -6.15 10.94
C ARG A 79 7.59 -6.24 11.98
N PHE A 80 8.78 -5.76 11.64
CA PHE A 80 9.92 -5.70 12.55
C PHE A 80 9.64 -4.77 13.72
N ILE A 81 9.14 -3.56 13.47
CA ILE A 81 8.75 -2.60 14.51
C ILE A 81 7.67 -3.19 15.44
N VAL A 82 6.64 -3.85 14.88
CA VAL A 82 5.63 -4.56 15.67
C VAL A 82 6.27 -5.64 16.56
N SER A 83 7.34 -6.28 16.10
CA SER A 83 8.05 -7.29 16.89
C SER A 83 8.88 -6.71 18.03
N LEU A 84 9.34 -5.46 17.92
CA LEU A 84 10.12 -4.76 18.95
C LEU A 84 9.24 -4.17 20.06
N GLY A 85 7.97 -3.88 19.76
CA GLY A 85 6.99 -3.38 20.73
C GLY A 85 6.28 -4.48 21.54
N LYS A 86 6.73 -5.74 21.42
CA LYS A 86 6.35 -6.87 22.29
C LYS A 86 7.37 -6.99 23.41
#